data_AF-C9Y6S9-F1
#
_entry.id   AF-C9Y6S9-F1
#
_cell.length_a   1.000
_cell.length_b   1.000
_cell.length_c   1.000
_cell.angle_alpha   90.00
_cell.angle_beta   90.00
_cell.angle_gamma   90.00
#
_symmetry.space_group_name_H-M   'P 1'
#
loop_
_entity.id
_entity.type
_entity.pdbx_description
1 polymer ?
#
loop_
_entity_poly.entity_id
_entity_poly.type
_entity_poly.pdbx_seq_one_letter_code
_entity_poly.pdbx_strand_id
1 'polypeptide(L)'
;MIKKESNAYKQIKDNIAKLTIIQQATEFSPQKLVHIHLVYCTDLLEIMDVEKLNAKSFYKYFIKESCKYLKENQTNKAYQTILESVKENYLTKKYFGADYYEIVKDYKEQESPLKEFVLDGYKTIFPITPDMSKADVARRNQKLGKISVKHWIGDIVNYEYFHQAPNFMQTNVKNAIQMAEIFLHNLVSDKDLDSEIMKLSSNLYLEEKLAPKSIQIKRKLVKI
;
A
#
# COMPACT_ATOMS: atom_id res chain seq x y z
N MET A 1 -2.47 29.70 -15.09
CA MET A 1 -2.54 29.14 -13.72
C MET A 1 -2.97 27.67 -13.82
N ILE A 2 -2.02 26.73 -13.85
CA ILE A 2 -2.35 25.30 -13.85
C ILE A 2 -2.95 24.99 -12.48
N LYS A 3 -4.16 24.42 -12.42
CA LYS A 3 -4.83 24.08 -11.16
C LYS A 3 -3.93 23.09 -10.40
N LYS A 4 -3.46 23.50 -9.21
CA LYS A 4 -2.46 22.76 -8.40
C LYS A 4 -2.85 21.30 -8.13
N GLU A 5 -4.13 21.02 -7.94
CA GLU A 5 -4.68 19.65 -7.80
C GLU A 5 -4.39 18.75 -9.01
N SER A 6 -4.38 19.32 -10.23
CA SER A 6 -4.09 18.58 -11.45
C SER A 6 -2.62 18.11 -11.51
N ASN A 7 -1.71 18.76 -10.77
CA ASN A 7 -0.32 18.32 -10.71
C ASN A 7 -0.17 17.07 -9.85
N ALA A 8 -0.79 17.02 -8.66
CA ALA A 8 -0.72 15.84 -7.78
C ALA A 8 -1.31 14.57 -8.44
N TYR A 9 -2.47 14.67 -9.10
CA TYR A 9 -3.04 13.53 -9.85
C TYR A 9 -2.11 13.07 -10.98
N LYS A 10 -1.47 14.02 -11.67
CA LYS A 10 -0.48 13.71 -12.70
C LYS A 10 0.73 12.99 -12.11
N GLN A 11 1.29 13.48 -10.99
CA GLN A 11 2.42 12.83 -10.32
C GLN A 11 2.10 11.38 -9.92
N ILE A 12 0.92 11.13 -9.34
CA ILE A 12 0.48 9.77 -9.01
C ILE A 12 0.40 8.90 -10.26
N LYS A 13 -0.22 9.42 -11.33
CA LYS A 13 -0.45 8.66 -12.56
C LYS A 13 0.86 8.32 -13.27
N ASP A 14 1.76 9.29 -13.38
CA ASP A 14 3.05 9.14 -14.06
C ASP A 14 3.96 8.16 -13.30
N ASN A 15 3.78 8.03 -11.97
CA ASN A 15 4.53 7.11 -11.10
C ASN A 15 3.75 5.84 -10.70
N ILE A 16 2.64 5.52 -11.37
CA ILE A 16 1.71 4.49 -10.89
C ILE A 16 2.34 3.10 -10.78
N ALA A 17 3.25 2.75 -11.70
CA ALA A 17 3.95 1.48 -11.69
C ALA A 17 4.81 1.34 -10.42
N LYS A 18 5.67 2.34 -10.15
CA LYS A 18 6.54 2.38 -8.96
C LYS A 18 5.73 2.32 -7.67
N LEU A 19 4.75 3.20 -7.54
CA LEU A 19 3.94 3.27 -6.32
C LEU A 19 3.16 1.98 -6.09
N THR A 20 2.64 1.35 -7.15
CA THR A 20 1.94 0.07 -7.03
C THR A 20 2.89 -1.06 -6.64
N ILE A 21 4.05 -1.17 -7.28
CA ILE A 21 5.04 -2.20 -6.96
C ILE A 21 5.51 -2.06 -5.51
N ILE A 22 5.84 -0.85 -5.07
CA ILE A 22 6.22 -0.59 -3.68
C ILE A 22 5.09 -0.98 -2.73
N GLN A 23 3.84 -0.57 -3.01
CA GLN A 23 2.69 -0.91 -2.16
C GLN A 23 2.48 -2.43 -2.05
N GLN A 24 2.60 -3.16 -3.17
CA GLN A 24 2.45 -4.62 -3.21
C GLN A 24 3.62 -5.36 -2.54
N ALA A 25 4.85 -4.83 -2.64
CA ALA A 25 6.02 -5.42 -2.01
C ALA A 25 6.03 -5.24 -0.49
N THR A 26 5.49 -4.11 -0.01
CA THR A 26 5.65 -3.65 1.37
C THR A 26 4.40 -3.80 2.23
N GLU A 27 3.24 -4.02 1.60
CA GLU A 27 1.91 -3.98 2.24
C GLU A 27 1.63 -2.69 3.04
N PHE A 28 2.35 -1.61 2.71
CA PHE A 28 2.20 -0.34 3.40
C PHE A 28 0.89 0.35 3.03
N SER A 29 0.39 1.18 3.96
CA SER A 29 -0.82 1.97 3.76
C SER A 29 -0.74 2.76 2.45
N PRO A 30 -1.69 2.56 1.52
CA PRO A 30 -1.71 3.33 0.27
C PRO A 30 -1.84 4.83 0.53
N GLN A 31 -2.55 5.23 1.58
CA GLN A 31 -2.72 6.64 1.94
C GLN A 31 -1.39 7.25 2.35
N LYS A 32 -0.64 6.58 3.24
CA LYS A 32 0.67 7.07 3.70
C LYS A 32 1.71 7.01 2.58
N LEU A 33 1.70 5.99 1.73
CA LEU A 33 2.62 5.91 0.58
C LEU A 33 2.42 7.07 -0.39
N VAL A 34 1.17 7.39 -0.74
CA VAL A 34 0.86 8.54 -1.60
C VAL A 34 1.28 9.85 -0.94
N HIS A 35 1.06 9.98 0.38
CA HIS A 35 1.53 11.13 1.13
C HIS A 35 3.06 11.25 1.06
N ILE A 36 3.81 10.16 1.29
CA ILE A 36 5.28 10.16 1.19
C ILE A 36 5.73 10.62 -0.20
N HIS A 37 5.14 10.05 -1.25
CA HIS A 37 5.49 10.41 -2.62
C HIS A 37 5.22 11.90 -2.91
N LEU A 38 4.00 12.37 -2.65
CA LEU A 38 3.60 13.74 -2.99
C LEU A 38 4.31 14.79 -2.14
N VAL A 39 4.57 14.50 -0.87
CA VAL A 39 5.24 15.46 0.01
C VAL A 39 6.73 15.42 -0.23
N TYR A 40 7.38 14.26 -0.10
CA TYR A 40 8.85 14.24 -0.01
C TYR A 40 9.56 13.93 -1.32
N CYS A 41 8.88 13.33 -2.29
CA CYS A 41 9.51 12.82 -3.51
C CYS A 41 9.12 13.61 -4.76
N THR A 42 8.42 14.73 -4.60
CA THR A 42 8.07 15.64 -5.69
C THR A 42 8.32 17.08 -5.28
N ASP A 43 8.52 17.96 -6.25
CA ASP A 43 8.70 19.40 -6.00
C ASP A 43 7.42 20.11 -5.51
N LEU A 44 6.39 19.36 -5.12
CA LEU A 44 5.11 19.91 -4.66
C LEU A 44 5.21 20.61 -3.31
N LEU A 45 6.21 20.29 -2.48
CA LEU A 45 6.46 21.01 -1.21
C LEU A 45 6.74 22.51 -1.41
N GLU A 46 7.36 22.88 -2.53
CA GLU A 46 7.62 24.29 -2.85
C GLU A 46 6.38 25.03 -3.37
N ILE A 47 5.32 24.28 -3.72
CA ILE A 47 4.21 24.77 -4.55
C ILE A 47 2.85 24.63 -3.86
N MET A 48 2.71 23.75 -2.86
CA MET A 48 1.46 23.40 -2.20
C MET A 48 1.52 23.57 -0.68
N ASP A 49 0.43 24.08 -0.13
CA ASP A 49 0.14 24.06 1.29
C ASP A 49 -0.16 22.61 1.71
N VAL A 50 0.65 22.02 2.58
CA VAL A 50 0.59 20.61 2.96
C VAL A 50 -0.79 20.24 3.53
N GLU A 51 -1.46 21.21 4.17
CA GLU A 51 -2.82 21.06 4.71
C GLU A 51 -3.89 20.90 3.61
N LYS A 52 -3.62 21.35 2.38
CA LYS A 52 -4.54 21.26 1.23
C LYS A 52 -4.34 20.01 0.39
N LEU A 53 -3.34 19.18 0.69
CA LEU A 53 -3.28 17.81 0.19
C LEU A 53 -4.35 17.00 0.91
N ASN A 54 -5.61 17.13 0.48
CA ASN A 54 -6.70 16.32 1.01
C ASN A 54 -6.41 14.84 0.70
N ALA A 55 -5.79 14.15 1.67
CA ALA A 55 -5.23 12.83 1.50
C ALA A 55 -6.26 11.82 0.97
N LYS A 56 -7.55 12.05 1.23
CA LYS A 56 -8.64 11.12 0.91
C LYS A 56 -8.96 11.04 -0.59
N SER A 57 -8.85 12.14 -1.35
CA SER A 57 -9.13 12.12 -2.80
C SER A 57 -7.95 11.55 -3.59
N PHE A 58 -6.73 11.93 -3.22
CA PHE A 58 -5.51 11.42 -3.86
C PHE A 58 -5.30 9.93 -3.59
N TYR A 59 -5.54 9.48 -2.36
CA TYR A 59 -5.54 8.04 -2.02
C TYR A 59 -6.58 7.25 -2.84
N LYS A 60 -7.82 7.74 -2.94
CA LYS A 60 -8.86 7.08 -3.74
C LYS A 60 -8.47 7.00 -5.22
N TYR A 61 -7.83 8.05 -5.73
CA TYR A 61 -7.32 8.08 -7.09
C TYR A 61 -6.18 7.05 -7.27
N PHE A 62 -5.21 7.01 -6.36
CA PHE A 62 -4.14 6.01 -6.38
C PHE A 62 -4.71 4.59 -6.37
N ILE A 63 -5.64 4.24 -5.49
CA ILE A 63 -6.27 2.91 -5.48
C ILE A 63 -6.90 2.59 -6.83
N LYS A 64 -7.64 3.53 -7.42
CA LYS A 64 -8.29 3.34 -8.71
C LYS A 64 -7.26 3.03 -9.81
N GLU A 65 -6.23 3.85 -9.93
CA GLU A 65 -5.19 3.68 -10.96
C GLU A 65 -4.32 2.44 -10.68
N SER A 66 -4.04 2.13 -9.42
CA SER A 66 -3.26 0.96 -9.03
C SER A 66 -4.02 -0.33 -9.35
N CYS A 67 -5.31 -0.40 -9.03
CA CYS A 67 -6.17 -1.51 -9.42
C CYS A 67 -6.23 -1.68 -10.94
N LYS A 68 -6.26 -0.58 -11.71
CA LYS A 68 -6.21 -0.64 -13.17
C LYS A 68 -4.88 -1.20 -13.65
N TYR A 69 -3.77 -0.67 -13.14
CA TYR A 69 -2.42 -1.14 -13.46
C TYR A 69 -2.23 -2.63 -13.15
N LEU A 70 -2.69 -3.10 -11.98
CA LEU A 70 -2.62 -4.50 -11.58
C LEU A 70 -3.43 -5.39 -12.53
N LYS A 71 -4.66 -5.00 -12.90
CA LYS A 71 -5.46 -5.79 -13.86
C LYS A 71 -4.76 -5.99 -15.20
N GLU A 72 -3.99 -5.00 -15.64
CA GLU A 72 -3.28 -5.03 -16.92
C GLU A 72 -1.95 -5.80 -16.81
N ASN A 73 -1.28 -5.79 -15.65
CA ASN A 73 0.12 -6.22 -15.54
C ASN A 73 0.36 -7.41 -14.60
N GLN A 74 -0.53 -7.70 -13.64
CA GLN A 74 -0.24 -8.66 -12.56
C GLN A 74 0.06 -10.08 -13.04
N THR A 75 -0.50 -10.49 -14.18
CA THR A 75 -0.25 -11.82 -14.76
C THR A 75 1.00 -11.86 -15.65
N ASN A 76 1.65 -10.72 -15.87
CA ASN A 76 2.83 -10.64 -16.71
C ASN A 76 4.08 -11.10 -15.94
N LYS A 77 4.92 -11.92 -16.58
CA LYS A 77 6.16 -12.44 -16.00
C LYS A 77 7.16 -11.34 -15.65
N ALA A 78 7.27 -10.29 -16.45
CA ALA A 78 8.12 -9.17 -16.15
C ALA A 78 7.69 -8.52 -14.83
N TYR A 79 6.38 -8.26 -14.66
CA TYR A 79 5.85 -7.65 -13.43
C TYR A 79 6.22 -8.47 -12.19
N GLN A 80 6.05 -9.79 -12.26
CA GLN A 80 6.42 -10.68 -11.16
C GLN A 80 7.92 -10.64 -10.87
N THR A 81 8.76 -10.63 -11.92
CA THR A 81 10.22 -10.57 -11.79
C THR A 81 10.68 -9.30 -11.06
N ILE A 82 10.09 -8.14 -11.38
CA ILE A 82 10.42 -6.90 -10.66
C ILE A 82 9.88 -6.91 -9.24
N LEU A 83 8.66 -7.39 -9.02
CA LEU A 83 8.11 -7.47 -7.67
C LEU A 83 9.01 -8.34 -6.76
N GLU A 84 9.51 -9.46 -7.28
CA GLU A 84 10.49 -10.31 -6.60
C GLU A 84 11.82 -9.58 -6.40
N SER A 85 12.36 -8.93 -7.43
CA SER A 85 13.60 -8.15 -7.31
C SER A 85 13.50 -7.03 -6.27
N VAL A 86 12.37 -6.31 -6.19
CA VAL A 86 12.14 -5.30 -5.16
C VAL A 86 12.18 -5.93 -3.77
N LYS A 87 11.51 -7.07 -3.58
CA LYS A 87 11.50 -7.79 -2.30
C LYS A 87 12.89 -8.28 -1.90
N GLU A 88 13.64 -8.85 -2.82
CA GLU A 88 14.94 -9.45 -2.53
C GLU A 88 16.07 -8.42 -2.42
N ASN A 89 16.06 -7.43 -3.31
CA ASN A 89 17.22 -6.54 -3.53
C ASN A 89 17.01 -5.12 -3.04
N TYR A 90 15.78 -4.64 -2.84
CA TYR A 90 15.52 -3.25 -2.43
C TYR A 90 15.00 -3.13 -1.01
N LEU A 91 14.20 -4.10 -0.55
CA LEU A 91 13.73 -4.12 0.84
C LEU A 91 14.84 -4.47 1.84
N THR A 92 15.96 -5.02 1.37
CA THR A 92 17.13 -5.42 2.15
C THR A 92 18.33 -4.47 1.96
N LYS A 93 18.14 -3.34 1.26
CA LYS A 93 19.22 -2.39 0.94
C LYS A 93 19.80 -1.75 2.20
N LYS A 94 21.04 -2.13 2.53
CA LYS A 94 21.76 -1.66 3.72
C LYS A 94 21.88 -0.14 3.86
N TYR A 95 21.97 0.61 2.75
CA TYR A 95 22.10 2.07 2.82
C TYR A 95 20.77 2.79 3.11
N PHE A 96 19.63 2.08 3.10
CA PHE A 96 18.36 2.59 3.63
C PHE A 96 18.25 2.45 5.16
N GLY A 97 19.24 1.82 5.80
CA GLY A 97 19.26 1.55 7.23
C GLY A 97 18.98 0.08 7.53
N ALA A 98 18.10 -0.17 8.49
CA ALA A 98 17.64 -1.51 8.82
C ALA A 98 16.89 -2.15 7.65
N ASP A 99 16.93 -3.47 7.58
CA ASP A 99 16.15 -4.24 6.63
C ASP A 99 14.65 -3.94 6.83
N TYR A 100 13.91 -3.71 5.74
CA TYR A 100 12.47 -3.45 5.84
C TYR A 100 11.73 -4.58 6.55
N TYR A 101 12.14 -5.84 6.36
CA TYR A 101 11.53 -6.98 7.03
C TYR A 101 11.77 -6.96 8.54
N GLU A 102 12.91 -6.47 9.01
CA GLU A 102 13.16 -6.22 10.43
C GLU A 102 12.28 -5.09 10.95
N ILE A 103 12.14 -3.99 10.21
CA ILE A 103 11.25 -2.89 10.56
C ILE A 103 9.78 -3.36 10.66
N VAL A 104 9.34 -4.21 9.72
CA VAL A 104 7.99 -4.78 9.74
C VAL A 104 7.82 -5.73 10.91
N LYS A 105 8.84 -6.54 11.23
CA LYS A 105 8.82 -7.42 12.39
C LYS A 105 8.65 -6.61 13.68
N ASP A 106 9.46 -5.58 13.87
CA ASP A 106 9.37 -4.68 15.02
C ASP A 106 7.98 -4.01 15.10
N TYR A 107 7.45 -3.54 13.97
CA TYR A 107 6.09 -3.00 13.90
C TYR A 107 5.06 -4.03 14.38
N LYS A 108 5.15 -5.29 13.96
CA LYS A 108 4.21 -6.34 14.38
C LYS A 108 4.35 -6.69 15.86
N GLU A 109 5.57 -6.68 16.38
CA GLU A 109 5.85 -6.85 17.81
C GLU A 109 5.29 -5.71 18.66
N GLN A 110 5.19 -4.48 18.13
CA GLN A 110 4.49 -3.38 18.81
C GLN A 110 2.97 -3.39 18.56
N GLU A 111 2.51 -3.80 17.38
CA GLU A 111 1.09 -3.84 17.00
C GLU A 111 0.31 -4.89 17.79
N SER A 112 0.88 -6.09 17.99
CA SER A 112 0.19 -7.22 18.63
C SER A 112 -0.22 -6.93 20.07
N PRO A 113 0.68 -6.48 20.97
CA PRO A 113 0.33 -6.20 22.35
C PRO A 113 -0.73 -5.11 22.48
N LEU A 114 -0.68 -4.09 21.61
CA LEU A 114 -1.71 -3.05 21.57
C LEU A 114 -3.07 -3.63 21.22
N LYS A 115 -3.14 -4.45 20.16
CA LYS A 115 -4.40 -5.10 19.74
C LYS A 115 -4.93 -6.05 20.81
N GLU A 116 -4.06 -6.84 21.43
CA GLU A 116 -4.41 -7.77 22.51
C GLU A 116 -4.99 -7.02 23.71
N PHE A 117 -4.35 -5.92 24.14
CA PHE A 117 -4.85 -5.07 25.22
C PHE A 117 -6.27 -4.56 24.93
N VAL A 118 -6.49 -4.03 23.73
CA VAL A 118 -7.81 -3.48 23.34
C VAL A 118 -8.85 -4.60 23.20
N LEU A 119 -8.47 -5.75 22.64
CA LEU A 119 -9.35 -6.92 22.52
C LEU A 119 -9.81 -7.41 23.90
N ASP A 120 -8.90 -7.52 24.85
CA ASP A 120 -9.21 -8.01 26.19
C ASP A 120 -10.01 -6.99 27.00
N GLY A 121 -9.69 -5.70 26.88
CA GLY A 121 -10.52 -4.63 27.41
C GLY A 121 -11.94 -4.67 26.86
N TYR A 122 -12.09 -4.85 25.53
CA TYR A 122 -13.40 -4.94 24.89
C TYR A 122 -14.19 -6.17 25.37
N LYS A 123 -13.56 -7.34 25.47
CA LYS A 123 -14.22 -8.56 25.96
C LYS A 123 -14.70 -8.41 27.40
N THR A 124 -13.93 -7.69 28.23
CA THR A 124 -14.23 -7.44 29.64
C THR A 124 -15.40 -6.47 29.81
N ILE A 125 -15.42 -5.38 29.04
CA ILE A 125 -16.51 -4.38 29.09
C ILE A 125 -17.80 -4.93 28.47
N PHE A 126 -17.68 -5.76 27.43
CA PHE A 126 -18.82 -6.36 26.74
C PHE A 126 -18.74 -7.90 26.81
N PRO A 127 -19.01 -8.52 27.96
CA PRO A 127 -19.07 -9.97 28.06
C PRO A 127 -20.29 -10.52 27.31
N ILE A 128 -20.22 -11.78 26.85
CA ILE A 128 -21.41 -12.48 26.35
C ILE A 128 -22.18 -13.00 27.56
N THR A 129 -23.45 -12.63 27.69
CA THR A 129 -24.32 -13.11 28.76
C THR A 129 -25.41 -14.06 28.20
N PRO A 130 -25.97 -14.97 29.03
CA PRO A 130 -26.94 -15.98 28.57
C PRO A 130 -28.24 -15.39 27.98
N ASP A 131 -28.59 -14.18 28.38
CA ASP A 131 -29.79 -13.43 27.97
C ASP A 131 -29.60 -12.63 26.67
N MET A 132 -28.37 -12.52 26.15
CA MET A 132 -28.13 -11.83 24.88
C MET A 132 -28.78 -12.55 23.71
N SER A 133 -29.45 -11.77 22.84
CA SER A 133 -29.95 -12.29 21.58
C SER A 133 -28.81 -12.70 20.64
N LYS A 134 -29.07 -13.62 19.71
CA LYS A 134 -28.11 -13.98 18.65
C LYS A 134 -27.66 -12.76 17.84
N ALA A 135 -28.54 -11.78 17.65
CA ALA A 135 -28.22 -10.54 16.93
C ALA A 135 -27.24 -9.65 17.70
N ASP A 136 -27.37 -9.59 19.02
CA ASP A 136 -26.44 -8.84 19.88
C ASP A 136 -25.06 -9.48 19.91
N VAL A 137 -25.00 -10.81 20.03
CA VAL A 137 -23.76 -11.57 19.94
C VAL A 137 -23.07 -11.33 18.59
N ALA A 138 -23.83 -11.34 17.49
CA ALA A 138 -23.30 -11.05 16.16
C ALA A 138 -22.74 -9.63 16.04
N ARG A 139 -23.46 -8.60 16.52
CA ARG A 139 -22.99 -7.20 16.53
C ARG A 139 -21.71 -7.04 17.35
N ARG A 140 -21.64 -7.67 18.51
CA ARG A 140 -20.45 -7.69 19.36
C ARG A 140 -19.25 -8.31 18.64
N ASN A 141 -19.44 -9.51 18.08
CA ASN A 141 -18.37 -10.23 17.40
C ASN A 141 -17.91 -9.52 16.11
N GLN A 142 -18.81 -8.80 15.43
CA GLN A 142 -18.44 -7.94 14.31
C GLN A 142 -17.48 -6.82 14.73
N LYS A 143 -17.72 -6.18 15.89
CA LYS A 143 -16.81 -5.15 16.43
C LYS A 143 -15.46 -5.75 16.84
N LEU A 144 -15.45 -6.91 17.50
CA LEU A 144 -14.21 -7.64 17.80
C LEU A 144 -13.43 -7.99 16.53
N GLY A 145 -14.12 -8.45 15.49
CA GLY A 145 -13.53 -8.74 14.18
C GLY A 145 -12.81 -7.53 13.57
N LYS A 146 -13.34 -6.31 13.75
CA LYS A 146 -12.67 -5.09 13.26
C LYS A 146 -11.33 -4.81 13.95
N ILE A 147 -11.17 -5.24 15.21
CA ILE A 147 -9.91 -5.07 15.95
C ILE A 147 -8.90 -6.14 15.52
N SER A 148 -9.35 -7.38 15.27
CA SER A 148 -8.49 -8.51 14.93
C SER A 148 -8.04 -8.58 13.47
N VAL A 149 -8.65 -7.82 12.58
CA VAL A 149 -8.28 -7.79 11.16
C VAL A 149 -6.82 -7.34 10.96
N LYS A 150 -6.15 -7.96 9.98
CA LYS A 150 -4.85 -7.49 9.48
C LYS A 150 -5.07 -6.16 8.75
N HIS A 151 -4.44 -5.11 9.26
CA HIS A 151 -4.41 -3.79 8.61
C HIS A 151 -3.16 -3.67 7.74
N TRP A 152 -3.22 -2.82 6.72
CA TRP A 152 -2.01 -2.34 6.07
C TRP A 152 -1.10 -1.67 7.09
N ILE A 153 0.20 -1.74 6.86
CA ILE A 153 1.18 -1.15 7.79
C ILE A 153 0.95 0.36 7.82
N GLY A 154 0.76 0.89 9.03
CA GLY A 154 0.49 2.31 9.25
C GLY A 154 -1.00 2.69 9.31
N ASP A 155 -1.95 1.81 8.94
CA ASP A 155 -3.37 2.16 8.96
C ASP A 155 -4.00 2.09 10.35
N ILE A 156 -3.40 1.34 11.27
CA ILE A 156 -3.92 1.12 12.62
C ILE A 156 -4.25 2.44 13.35
N VAL A 157 -3.48 3.50 13.10
CA VAL A 157 -3.66 4.82 13.73
C VAL A 157 -4.96 5.52 13.34
N ASN A 158 -5.63 5.07 12.28
CA ASN A 158 -6.91 5.63 11.82
C ASN A 158 -8.13 4.99 12.50
N TYR A 159 -7.92 3.94 13.31
CA TYR A 159 -9.00 3.21 13.95
C TYR A 159 -9.23 3.73 15.37
N GLU A 160 -10.50 3.92 15.74
CA GLU A 160 -10.89 4.39 17.07
C GLU A 160 -10.28 3.56 18.20
N TYR A 161 -10.21 2.23 18.01
CA TYR A 161 -9.68 1.32 19.02
C TYR A 161 -8.20 1.55 19.33
N PHE A 162 -7.43 2.12 18.40
CA PHE A 162 -6.03 2.46 18.63
C PHE A 162 -5.89 3.52 19.74
N HIS A 163 -6.82 4.48 19.79
CA HIS A 163 -6.85 5.53 20.80
C HIS A 163 -7.35 5.06 22.18
N GLN A 164 -7.86 3.82 22.26
CA GLN A 164 -8.29 3.20 23.52
C GLN A 164 -7.12 2.51 24.26
N ALA A 165 -5.98 2.32 23.59
CA ALA A 165 -4.79 1.74 24.21
C ALA A 165 -4.02 2.77 25.05
N PRO A 166 -3.16 2.35 26.00
CA PRO A 166 -2.29 3.24 26.73
C PRO A 166 -1.36 4.04 25.81
N ASN A 167 -1.07 5.29 26.19
CA ASN A 167 -0.26 6.21 25.38
C ASN A 167 1.11 5.62 24.99
N PHE A 168 1.78 4.88 25.88
CA PHE A 168 3.08 4.30 25.57
C PHE A 168 2.99 3.24 24.45
N MET A 169 1.92 2.43 24.41
CA MET A 169 1.70 1.45 23.33
C MET A 169 1.42 2.17 22.01
N GLN A 170 0.60 3.23 22.04
CA GLN A 170 0.34 4.05 20.86
C GLN A 170 1.64 4.67 20.32
N THR A 171 2.49 5.20 21.20
CA THR A 171 3.80 5.78 20.84
C THR A 171 4.72 4.75 20.23
N ASN A 172 4.83 3.55 20.81
CA ASN A 172 5.66 2.49 20.25
C ASN A 172 5.25 2.12 18.83
N VAL A 173 3.95 1.94 18.59
CA VAL A 173 3.42 1.66 17.26
C VAL A 173 3.69 2.81 16.30
N LYS A 174 3.50 4.07 16.72
CA LYS A 174 3.80 5.25 15.89
C LYS A 174 5.28 5.33 15.52
N ASN A 175 6.19 5.05 16.45
CA ASN A 175 7.62 5.05 16.19
C ASN A 175 8.00 3.96 15.18
N ALA A 176 7.44 2.75 15.33
CA ALA A 176 7.68 1.67 14.37
C ALA A 176 7.13 2.01 12.96
N ILE A 177 5.96 2.66 12.88
CA ILE A 177 5.43 3.17 11.62
C ILE A 177 6.38 4.23 11.01
N GLN A 178 6.91 5.15 11.81
CA GLN A 178 7.83 6.19 11.34
C GLN A 178 9.11 5.59 10.76
N MET A 179 9.65 4.53 11.33
CA MET A 179 10.80 3.81 10.77
C MET A 179 10.48 3.24 9.38
N ALA A 180 9.28 2.66 9.21
CA ALA A 180 8.82 2.20 7.90
C ALA A 180 8.62 3.36 6.92
N GLU A 181 8.12 4.52 7.37
CA GLU A 181 7.98 5.72 6.53
C GLU A 181 9.34 6.24 6.05
N ILE A 182 10.36 6.26 6.90
CA ILE A 182 11.74 6.64 6.53
C ILE A 182 12.30 5.69 5.48
N PHE A 183 12.14 4.38 5.68
CA PHE A 183 12.58 3.38 4.71
C PHE A 183 11.89 3.61 3.35
N LEU A 184 10.57 3.78 3.36
CA LEU A 184 9.79 3.98 2.15
C LEU A 184 10.10 5.28 1.45
N HIS A 185 10.41 6.35 2.18
CA HIS A 185 10.88 7.60 1.59
C HIS A 185 12.14 7.37 0.74
N ASN A 186 13.11 6.63 1.28
CA ASN A 186 14.34 6.32 0.57
C ASN A 186 14.07 5.41 -0.65
N LEU A 187 13.20 4.42 -0.50
CA LEU A 187 12.80 3.51 -1.58
C LEU A 187 12.05 4.24 -2.72
N VAL A 188 11.13 5.15 -2.38
CA VAL A 188 10.37 5.94 -3.37
C VAL A 188 11.28 6.94 -4.08
N SER A 189 12.36 7.40 -3.44
CA SER A 189 13.34 8.32 -4.02
C SER A 189 14.46 7.62 -4.79
N ASP A 190 14.51 6.29 -4.78
CA ASP A 190 15.58 5.52 -5.37
C ASP A 190 15.51 5.52 -6.90
N LYS A 191 16.57 6.04 -7.55
CA LYS A 191 16.69 6.16 -9.02
C LYS A 191 17.07 4.84 -9.71
N ASP A 192 17.70 3.92 -8.98
CA ASP A 192 18.02 2.61 -9.53
C ASP A 192 16.72 1.81 -9.73
N LEU A 193 15.79 1.93 -8.76
CA LEU A 193 14.45 1.36 -8.88
C LEU A 193 13.69 1.92 -10.08
N ASP A 194 13.80 3.23 -10.34
CA ASP A 194 13.18 3.85 -11.52
C ASP A 194 13.71 3.24 -12.83
N SER A 195 15.03 3.05 -12.89
CA SER A 195 15.71 2.47 -14.04
C SER A 195 15.30 1.01 -14.26
N GLU A 196 15.12 0.25 -13.19
CA GLU A 196 14.68 -1.15 -13.26
C GLU A 196 13.23 -1.26 -13.72
N ILE A 197 12.33 -0.44 -13.17
CA ILE A 197 10.92 -0.39 -13.60
C ILE A 197 10.81 0.04 -15.07
N MET A 198 11.62 1.01 -15.51
CA MET A 198 11.65 1.45 -16.90
C MET A 198 12.10 0.33 -17.86
N LYS A 199 13.10 -0.47 -17.47
CA LYS A 199 13.51 -1.66 -18.24
C LYS A 199 12.35 -2.63 -18.41
N LEU A 200 11.53 -2.84 -17.38
CA LEU A 200 10.34 -3.68 -17.48
C LEU A 200 9.30 -3.10 -18.42
N SER A 201 8.97 -1.80 -18.33
CA SER A 201 8.02 -1.20 -19.26
C SER A 201 8.49 -1.31 -20.72
N SER A 202 9.80 -1.25 -20.94
CA SER A 202 10.42 -1.41 -22.27
C SER A 202 10.37 -2.87 -22.74
N ASN A 203 10.71 -3.83 -21.87
CA ASN A 203 10.66 -5.26 -22.19
C ASN A 203 9.23 -5.74 -22.47
N LEU A 204 8.25 -5.28 -21.68
CA LEU A 204 6.82 -5.52 -21.91
C LEU A 204 6.39 -5.05 -23.30
N TYR A 205 6.75 -3.82 -23.65
CA TYR A 205 6.45 -3.25 -24.96
C TYR A 205 7.08 -4.05 -26.10
N LEU A 206 8.31 -4.53 -25.91
CA LEU A 206 9.00 -5.37 -26.88
C LEU A 206 8.33 -6.74 -27.01
N GLU A 207 7.94 -7.38 -25.92
CA GLU A 207 7.19 -8.65 -25.94
C GLU A 207 5.85 -8.50 -26.67
N GLU A 208 5.09 -7.43 -26.41
CA GLU A 208 3.84 -7.16 -27.13
C GLU A 208 4.05 -6.92 -28.64
N LYS A 209 5.11 -6.18 -29.00
CA LYS A 209 5.44 -5.91 -30.41
C LYS A 209 5.93 -7.13 -31.15
N LEU A 210 6.69 -7.98 -30.48
CA LEU A 210 7.29 -9.19 -31.04
C LEU A 210 6.37 -10.40 -30.95
N ALA A 211 5.26 -10.30 -30.21
CA ALA A 211 4.25 -11.34 -30.16
C ALA A 211 3.75 -11.62 -31.60
N PRO A 212 3.76 -12.90 -32.03
CA PRO A 212 3.31 -13.26 -33.36
C PRO A 212 1.86 -12.84 -33.53
N LYS A 213 1.61 -11.89 -34.44
CA LYS A 213 0.25 -11.46 -34.78
C LYS A 213 -0.52 -12.69 -35.23
N SER A 214 -1.57 -13.06 -34.50
CA SER A 214 -2.41 -14.18 -34.90
C SER A 214 -3.01 -13.86 -36.27
N ILE A 215 -2.53 -14.56 -37.29
CA ILE A 215 -3.13 -14.50 -38.62
C ILE A 215 -4.49 -15.18 -38.47
N GLN A 216 -5.54 -14.39 -38.27
CA GLN A 216 -6.91 -14.90 -38.42
C GLN A 216 -7.14 -15.20 -39.89
N ILE A 217 -6.77 -16.43 -40.30
CA ILE A 217 -7.21 -16.98 -41.59
C ILE A 217 -8.72 -17.12 -41.47
N LYS A 218 -9.47 -16.16 -42.04
CA LYS A 218 -10.91 -16.29 -42.27
C LYS A 218 -11.11 -17.52 -43.16
N ARG A 219 -11.35 -18.68 -42.56
CA ARG A 219 -11.81 -19.87 -43.28
C ARG A 219 -13.17 -19.52 -43.86
N LYS A 220 -13.22 -19.22 -45.16
CA LYS A 220 -14.48 -19.24 -45.91
C LYS A 220 -15.02 -20.66 -45.80
N LEU A 221 -16.18 -20.81 -45.16
CA LEU A 221 -16.96 -22.04 -45.20
C LEU A 221 -17.36 -22.29 -46.66
N VAL A 222 -16.74 -23.28 -47.29
CA VAL A 222 -17.25 -23.86 -48.52
C VAL A 222 -18.46 -24.69 -48.12
N LYS A 223 -19.66 -24.27 -48.53
CA LYS A 223 -20.86 -25.10 -48.41
C LYS A 223 -20.68 -26.29 -49.36
N ILE A 224 -20.81 -27.50 -48.81
CA ILE A 224 -21.01 -28.75 -49.55
C ILE A 224 -22.51 -28.93 -49.72
#